data_AF-A0ABD3SRN4-F1
#
_entry.id   AF-A0ABD3SRN4-F1
#
_cell.length_a   1.000
_cell.length_b   1.000
_cell.length_c   1.000
_cell.angle_alpha   90.00
_cell.angle_beta   90.00
_cell.angle_gamma   90.00
#
_symmetry.space_group_name_H-M   'P 1'
#
loop_
_entity.id
_entity.type
_entity.pdbx_description
1 polymer ?
#
loop_
_entity_poly.entity_id
_entity_poly.type
_entity_poly.pdbx_seq_one_letter_code
_entity_poly.pdbx_strand_id
1 'polypeptide(L)'
;MEGVDVPPPPITSSSSHHPPPPRFEIYVSRDTFKFNASHFVAYRGFRERLHGHNYRASVRLVGSGNVGGDGYVLDFGCVKEAVKDVCGDMNEHFIVPMLSDVLGIDVVEEGEAEEVEEEVEEVDEEDDDGTEAGNITTQTKTTTITTTTTTTATTATTTTTTGRGKKRRALCHRQSPTSMKGGTVTIICEDGSRFVFPRQDCLLLPIMHSTAEELAIYLYGKILSRLNANYLIERGVTSMEVTISEAVGQEAVFRRAIPNARNSVGGGNEAGGEGEEDPFDVASYVSRGRIPVMPCKTDTEGARRLRTDPS
;
A
#
# COMPACT_ATOMS: atom_id res chain seq x y z
N MET A 1 -83.59 7.87 -16.43
CA MET A 1 -82.11 7.88 -16.33
C MET A 1 -81.78 7.33 -14.96
N GLU A 2 -81.76 6.00 -14.85
CA GLU A 2 -81.41 5.30 -13.60
C GLU A 2 -79.89 5.19 -13.53
N GLY A 3 -79.31 5.63 -12.41
CA GLY A 3 -77.88 5.58 -12.15
C GLY A 3 -77.44 4.15 -11.85
N VAL A 4 -76.44 3.68 -12.59
CA VAL A 4 -75.85 2.36 -12.39
C VAL A 4 -74.86 2.45 -11.23
N ASP A 5 -75.17 1.77 -10.14
CA ASP A 5 -74.32 1.64 -8.95
C ASP A 5 -73.18 0.66 -9.27
N VAL A 6 -71.95 1.17 -9.32
CA VAL A 6 -70.75 0.36 -9.60
C VAL A 6 -70.08 0.02 -8.26
N PRO A 7 -69.94 -1.26 -7.88
CA PRO A 7 -69.31 -1.62 -6.62
C PRO A 7 -67.83 -1.23 -6.62
N PRO A 8 -67.27 -0.81 -5.47
CA PRO A 8 -65.86 -0.46 -5.37
C PRO A 8 -64.97 -1.68 -5.66
N PRO A 9 -63.77 -1.47 -6.25
CA PRO A 9 -62.85 -2.56 -6.54
C PRO A 9 -62.39 -3.23 -5.23
N PRO A 10 -62.11 -4.54 -5.25
CA PRO A 10 -61.64 -5.25 -4.08
C PRO A 10 -60.28 -4.69 -3.64
N ILE A 11 -60.19 -4.34 -2.36
CA ILE A 11 -58.94 -3.91 -1.72
C ILE A 11 -58.06 -5.16 -1.62
N THR A 12 -57.09 -5.30 -2.53
CA THR A 12 -56.08 -6.36 -2.46
C THR A 12 -55.04 -5.99 -1.40
N SER A 13 -55.38 -6.15 -0.11
CA SER A 13 -54.40 -6.10 0.97
C SER A 13 -53.72 -7.46 1.10
N SER A 14 -52.62 -7.66 0.39
CA SER A 14 -51.68 -8.73 0.73
C SER A 14 -50.24 -8.29 0.48
N SER A 15 -49.78 -7.25 1.20
CA SER A 15 -48.36 -7.13 1.47
C SER A 15 -48.01 -8.15 2.55
N SER A 16 -47.68 -9.38 2.13
CA SER A 16 -47.04 -10.35 3.00
C SER A 16 -45.71 -9.73 3.48
N HIS A 17 -45.71 -9.20 4.70
CA HIS A 17 -44.54 -8.60 5.33
C HIS A 17 -43.62 -9.74 5.78
N HIS A 18 -42.95 -10.40 4.82
CA HIS A 18 -41.88 -11.32 5.16
C HIS A 18 -40.71 -10.49 5.72
N PRO A 19 -40.20 -10.81 6.92
CA PRO A 19 -39.01 -10.15 7.43
C PRO A 19 -37.86 -10.40 6.45
N PRO A 20 -36.94 -9.43 6.28
CA PRO A 20 -35.79 -9.62 5.43
C PRO A 20 -35.03 -10.88 5.87
N PRO A 21 -34.47 -11.64 4.93
CA PRO A 21 -33.72 -12.84 5.28
C PRO A 21 -32.58 -12.48 6.25
N PRO A 22 -32.26 -13.37 7.21
CA PRO A 22 -31.16 -13.13 8.12
C PRO A 22 -29.86 -12.93 7.33
N ARG A 23 -28.91 -12.22 7.93
CA ARG A 23 -27.56 -12.05 7.40
C ARG A 23 -26.57 -12.22 8.53
N PHE A 24 -25.48 -12.92 8.25
CA PHE A 24 -24.35 -12.93 9.15
C PHE A 24 -23.41 -11.79 8.84
N GLU A 25 -22.75 -11.31 9.89
CA GLU A 25 -21.71 -10.31 9.79
C GLU A 25 -20.52 -10.74 10.62
N ILE A 26 -19.33 -10.65 10.02
CA ILE A 26 -18.08 -10.84 10.73
C ILE A 26 -17.36 -9.50 10.83
N TYR A 27 -16.85 -9.20 12.01
CA TYR A 27 -16.02 -8.03 12.27
C TYR A 27 -14.69 -8.48 12.86
N VAL A 28 -13.59 -8.08 12.23
CA VAL A 28 -12.24 -8.44 12.63
C VAL A 28 -11.44 -7.18 12.86
N SER A 29 -11.00 -7.01 14.11
CA SER A 29 -10.09 -5.96 14.53
C SER A 29 -9.04 -6.57 15.48
N ARG A 30 -7.78 -6.19 15.30
CA ARG A 30 -6.64 -6.68 16.07
C ARG A 30 -5.61 -5.57 16.24
N ASP A 31 -4.83 -5.62 17.31
CA ASP A 31 -3.71 -4.68 17.51
C ASP A 31 -2.59 -4.79 16.47
N THR A 32 -2.56 -5.90 15.74
CA THR A 32 -1.64 -6.11 14.62
C THR A 32 -2.11 -5.45 13.32
N PHE A 33 -3.36 -4.99 13.24
CA PHE A 33 -3.89 -4.30 12.06
C PHE A 33 -3.57 -2.82 12.15
N LYS A 34 -2.28 -2.52 12.07
CA LYS A 34 -1.75 -1.17 12.18
C LYS A 34 -0.56 -0.97 11.27
N PHE A 35 -0.38 0.25 10.82
CA PHE A 35 0.81 0.70 10.12
C PHE A 35 1.13 2.11 10.57
N ASN A 36 2.42 2.40 10.75
CA ASN A 36 2.88 3.73 11.09
C ASN A 36 3.41 4.37 9.82
N ALA A 37 2.85 5.49 9.40
CA ALA A 37 3.26 6.15 8.17
C ALA A 37 3.30 7.67 8.34
N SER A 38 4.21 8.29 7.59
CA SER A 38 4.26 9.74 7.45
C SER A 38 3.50 10.18 6.20
N HIS A 39 2.90 11.36 6.26
CA HIS A 39 2.13 11.93 5.16
C HIS A 39 1.96 13.45 5.35
N PHE A 40 1.38 14.09 4.34
CA PHE A 40 0.68 15.36 4.49
C PHE A 40 -0.39 15.47 3.41
N VAL A 41 -1.55 16.00 3.78
CA VAL A 41 -2.65 16.31 2.89
C VAL A 41 -2.40 17.65 2.19
N ALA A 42 -2.57 17.66 0.88
CA ALA A 42 -2.58 18.84 0.04
C ALA A 42 -3.77 18.79 -0.92
N TYR A 43 -4.45 19.92 -1.09
CA TYR A 43 -5.48 20.13 -2.10
C TYR A 43 -5.46 21.61 -2.50
N ARG A 44 -6.25 22.01 -3.51
CA ARG A 44 -6.19 23.37 -4.08
C ARG A 44 -6.24 24.45 -3.00
N GLY A 45 -5.16 25.23 -2.89
CA GLY A 45 -5.03 26.34 -1.94
C GLY A 45 -4.82 25.94 -0.48
N PHE A 46 -4.50 24.68 -0.19
CA PHE A 46 -4.22 24.19 1.16
C PHE A 46 -3.14 23.09 1.16
N ARG A 47 -2.25 23.15 2.14
CA ARG A 47 -1.26 22.11 2.41
C ARG A 47 -0.94 22.10 3.90
N GLU A 48 -1.10 20.95 4.55
CA GLU A 48 -0.71 20.78 5.95
C GLU A 48 0.76 20.38 6.10
N ARG A 49 1.37 20.60 7.27
CA ARG A 49 2.79 20.23 7.51
C ARG A 49 3.00 18.71 7.51
N LEU A 50 4.18 18.27 7.09
CA LEU A 50 4.61 16.88 7.22
C LEU A 50 4.48 16.40 8.68
N HIS A 51 3.83 15.26 8.86
CA HIS A 51 3.69 14.57 10.13
C HIS A 51 3.41 13.07 9.87
N GLY A 52 2.90 12.34 10.84
CA GLY A 52 2.53 10.94 10.66
C GLY A 52 1.57 10.43 11.72
N HIS A 53 1.02 9.25 11.47
CA HIS A 53 0.04 8.59 12.32
C HIS A 53 0.38 7.12 12.56
N ASN A 54 -0.18 6.60 13.65
CA ASN A 54 -0.28 5.17 13.91
C ASN A 54 -1.65 4.72 13.42
N TYR A 55 -1.77 4.47 12.12
CA TYR A 55 -3.02 4.08 11.50
C TYR A 55 -3.47 2.72 12.03
N ARG A 56 -4.78 2.55 12.20
CA ARG A 56 -5.40 1.26 12.52
C ARG A 56 -6.45 0.89 11.49
N ALA A 57 -6.49 -0.39 11.15
CA ALA A 57 -7.46 -0.95 10.22
C ALA A 57 -8.40 -1.94 10.91
N SER A 58 -9.65 -2.00 10.46
CA SER A 58 -10.55 -3.11 10.77
C SER A 58 -11.40 -3.45 9.56
N VAL A 59 -11.88 -4.70 9.51
CA VAL A 59 -12.66 -5.22 8.39
C VAL A 59 -13.96 -5.80 8.89
N ARG A 60 -15.04 -5.46 8.19
CA ARG A 60 -16.37 -6.05 8.37
C ARG A 60 -16.82 -6.69 7.06
N LEU A 61 -17.27 -7.94 7.10
CA LEU A 61 -17.80 -8.64 5.94
C LEU A 61 -19.24 -9.08 6.23
N VAL A 62 -20.14 -8.80 5.30
CA VAL A 62 -21.57 -9.14 5.41
C VAL A 62 -21.85 -10.32 4.47
N GLY A 63 -22.22 -11.44 5.06
CA GLY A 63 -22.55 -12.68 4.37
C GLY A 63 -24.05 -12.92 4.20
N SER A 64 -24.35 -14.03 3.54
CA SER A 64 -25.71 -14.57 3.44
C SER A 64 -26.25 -14.99 4.82
N GLY A 65 -27.54 -15.35 4.88
CA GLY A 65 -28.16 -15.89 6.10
C GLY A 65 -27.74 -17.30 6.47
N ASN A 66 -26.94 -17.96 5.63
CA ASN A 66 -26.47 -19.32 5.84
C ASN A 66 -24.95 -19.31 6.08
N VAL A 67 -24.51 -20.16 7.01
CA VAL A 67 -23.09 -20.52 7.14
C VAL A 67 -22.75 -21.68 6.21
N GLY A 68 -21.49 -21.81 5.83
CA GLY A 68 -21.01 -22.96 5.05
C GLY A 68 -21.16 -24.28 5.81
N GLY A 69 -20.96 -25.41 5.11
CA GLY A 69 -21.00 -26.74 5.73
C GLY A 69 -19.94 -26.97 6.81
N ASP A 70 -18.92 -26.11 6.85
CA ASP A 70 -17.88 -26.02 7.87
C ASP A 70 -18.28 -25.17 9.10
N GLY A 71 -19.46 -24.57 9.10
CA GLY A 71 -19.98 -23.73 10.18
C GLY A 71 -19.52 -22.28 10.16
N TYR A 72 -18.77 -21.84 9.15
CA TYR A 72 -18.28 -20.46 9.04
C TYR A 72 -19.02 -19.65 7.96
N VAL A 73 -19.07 -18.33 8.12
CA VAL A 73 -19.27 -17.44 6.96
C VAL A 73 -17.97 -17.41 6.17
N LEU A 74 -16.90 -17.03 6.86
CA LEU A 74 -15.52 -17.02 6.39
C LEU A 74 -14.62 -17.28 7.60
N ASP A 75 -13.52 -18.00 7.40
CA ASP A 75 -12.52 -18.18 8.45
C ASP A 75 -11.85 -16.82 8.79
N PHE A 76 -11.85 -16.47 10.08
CA PHE A 76 -11.14 -15.29 10.57
C PHE A 76 -9.64 -15.34 10.28
N GLY A 77 -9.04 -16.53 10.14
CA GLY A 77 -7.63 -16.70 9.77
C GLY A 77 -7.30 -16.03 8.44
N CYS A 78 -8.11 -16.28 7.41
CA CYS A 78 -7.94 -15.66 6.09
C CYS A 78 -7.98 -14.12 6.16
N VAL A 79 -8.97 -13.58 6.89
CA VAL A 79 -9.10 -12.12 7.08
C VAL A 79 -7.91 -11.55 7.85
N LYS A 80 -7.45 -12.25 8.89
CA LYS A 80 -6.33 -11.79 9.72
C LYS A 80 -5.03 -11.69 8.93
N GLU A 81 -4.67 -12.71 8.16
CA GLU A 81 -3.44 -12.66 7.38
C GLU A 81 -3.55 -11.62 6.26
N ALA A 82 -4.67 -11.55 5.53
CA ALA A 82 -4.85 -10.54 4.48
C ALA A 82 -4.70 -9.09 5.00
N VAL A 83 -5.36 -8.75 6.11
CA VAL A 83 -5.28 -7.39 6.68
C VAL A 83 -3.90 -7.10 7.25
N LYS A 84 -3.29 -8.08 7.93
CA LYS A 84 -1.96 -7.94 8.51
C LYS A 84 -0.89 -7.74 7.44
N ASP A 85 -0.96 -8.49 6.34
CA ASP A 85 -0.01 -8.36 5.23
C ASP A 85 -0.15 -6.98 4.58
N VAL A 86 -1.38 -6.53 4.29
CA VAL A 86 -1.61 -5.20 3.70
C VAL A 86 -1.13 -4.08 4.63
N CYS A 87 -1.36 -4.18 5.94
CA CYS A 87 -0.78 -3.21 6.89
C CYS A 87 0.75 -3.28 6.93
N GLY A 88 1.33 -4.49 6.84
CA GLY A 88 2.77 -4.69 6.77
C GLY A 88 3.40 -4.00 5.56
N ASP A 89 2.77 -4.13 4.38
CA ASP A 89 3.19 -3.49 3.13
C ASP A 89 3.20 -1.95 3.23
N MET A 90 2.41 -1.36 4.14
CA MET A 90 2.28 0.09 4.30
C MET A 90 3.10 0.67 5.46
N ASN A 91 3.63 -0.18 6.34
CA ASN A 91 4.29 0.25 7.57
C ASN A 91 5.65 0.89 7.29
N GLU A 92 5.99 1.95 8.03
CA GLU A 92 7.30 2.63 8.01
C GLU A 92 7.66 3.36 6.70
N HIS A 93 6.65 3.85 5.98
CA HIS A 93 6.85 4.64 4.76
C HIS A 93 6.31 6.07 4.87
N PHE A 94 6.78 6.94 3.99
CA PHE A 94 6.10 8.17 3.58
C PHE A 94 5.11 7.85 2.46
N ILE A 95 3.83 8.17 2.65
CA ILE A 95 2.79 7.91 1.66
C ILE A 95 2.80 9.02 0.60
N VAL A 96 2.98 8.62 -0.67
CA VAL A 96 3.00 9.53 -1.82
C VAL A 96 1.73 9.34 -2.65
N PRO A 97 0.82 10.34 -2.71
CA PRO A 97 -0.40 10.25 -3.51
C PRO A 97 -0.11 10.56 -4.99
N MET A 98 0.19 9.53 -5.78
CA MET A 98 0.68 9.65 -7.17
C MET A 98 -0.33 10.27 -8.14
N LEU A 99 -1.61 10.34 -7.77
CA LEU A 99 -2.65 10.94 -8.61
C LEU A 99 -2.99 12.38 -8.19
N SER A 100 -2.28 12.95 -7.21
CA SER A 100 -2.54 14.30 -6.73
C SER A 100 -2.52 15.34 -7.86
N ASP A 101 -3.52 16.23 -7.89
CA ASP A 101 -3.60 17.29 -8.89
C ASP A 101 -2.86 18.58 -8.48
N VAL A 102 -2.33 18.62 -7.24
CA VAL A 102 -1.67 19.79 -6.65
C VAL A 102 -0.21 19.56 -6.28
N LEU A 103 0.30 18.34 -6.46
CA LEU A 103 1.70 18.00 -6.18
C LEU A 103 2.43 17.71 -7.49
N GLY A 104 3.55 18.39 -7.72
CA GLY A 104 4.54 17.96 -8.70
C GLY A 104 5.40 16.86 -8.11
N ILE A 105 5.24 15.63 -8.58
CA ILE A 105 5.95 14.44 -8.07
C ILE A 105 6.89 13.94 -9.15
N ASP A 106 8.18 13.92 -8.84
CA ASP A 106 9.24 13.38 -9.70
C ASP A 106 9.91 12.19 -9.00
N VAL A 107 9.98 11.06 -9.70
CA VAL A 107 10.50 9.80 -9.16
C VAL A 107 11.70 9.38 -10.00
N VAL A 108 12.86 9.33 -9.37
CA VAL A 108 14.11 8.88 -9.97
C VAL A 108 14.50 7.55 -9.34
N GLU A 109 14.68 6.53 -10.18
CA GLU A 109 15.23 5.22 -9.81
C GLU A 109 16.71 5.20 -10.21
N GLU A 110 17.64 4.83 -9.32
CA GLU A 110 19.03 4.62 -9.73
C GLU A 110 19.15 3.24 -10.41
N GLY A 111 19.74 3.24 -11.61
CA GLY A 111 20.03 2.00 -12.36
C GLY A 111 21.06 1.14 -11.65
N GLU A 112 20.97 -0.17 -11.84
CA GLU A 112 21.96 -1.14 -11.35
C GLU A 112 23.32 -0.83 -11.99
N ALA A 113 24.36 -0.61 -11.17
CA ALA A 113 25.72 -0.56 -11.69
C ALA A 113 26.06 -1.97 -12.20
N GLU A 114 26.29 -2.11 -13.52
CA GLU A 114 26.88 -3.33 -14.07
C GLU A 114 28.28 -3.51 -13.45
N GLU A 115 28.46 -4.57 -12.65
CA GLU A 115 29.78 -5.01 -12.23
C GLU A 115 30.50 -5.58 -13.45
N VAL A 116 31.45 -4.84 -14.02
CA VAL A 116 32.38 -5.37 -15.01
C VAL A 116 33.52 -6.04 -14.25
N GLU A 117 33.58 -7.38 -14.30
CA GLU A 117 34.75 -8.12 -13.85
C GLU A 117 35.89 -7.90 -14.86
N GLU A 118 36.92 -7.15 -14.46
CA GLU A 118 38.16 -7.02 -15.23
C GLU A 118 39.06 -8.21 -14.86
N GLU A 119 39.26 -9.14 -15.80
CA GLU A 119 40.23 -10.23 -15.65
C GLU A 119 41.64 -9.64 -15.65
N VAL A 120 42.33 -9.70 -14.51
CA VAL A 120 43.73 -9.33 -14.41
C VAL A 120 44.54 -10.59 -14.76
N GLU A 121 45.23 -10.59 -15.90
CA GLU A 121 46.24 -11.62 -16.20
C GLU A 121 47.39 -11.47 -15.20
N GLU A 122 47.57 -12.47 -14.33
CA GLU A 122 48.76 -12.60 -13.49
C GLU A 122 49.97 -12.91 -14.39
N VAL A 123 50.99 -12.05 -14.34
CA VAL A 123 52.31 -12.33 -14.92
C VAL A 123 53.18 -12.88 -13.78
N ASP A 124 53.52 -14.16 -13.86
CA ASP A 124 54.42 -14.81 -12.91
C ASP A 124 55.84 -14.21 -13.05
N GLU A 125 56.32 -13.52 -12.00
CA GLU A 125 57.75 -13.25 -11.81
C GLU A 125 58.38 -14.44 -11.06
N GLU A 126 59.26 -15.19 -11.74
CA GLU A 126 60.07 -16.24 -11.11
C GLU A 126 61.21 -15.61 -10.30
N ASP A 127 61.13 -15.67 -8.98
CA ASP A 127 62.25 -15.38 -8.08
C ASP A 127 62.86 -16.69 -7.52
N ASP A 128 64.15 -16.86 -7.81
CA ASP A 128 65.08 -17.89 -7.33
C ASP A 128 65.64 -17.49 -5.96
N ASP A 129 65.41 -18.31 -4.94
CA ASP A 129 66.32 -18.72 -3.84
C ASP A 129 65.53 -19.10 -2.58
N GLY A 130 65.88 -20.26 -2.01
CA GLY A 130 65.13 -20.93 -0.97
C GLY A 130 65.31 -20.35 0.42
N THR A 131 64.24 -20.37 1.22
CA THR A 131 64.23 -20.76 2.65
C THR A 131 62.78 -20.94 3.10
N GLU A 132 62.55 -21.97 3.91
CA GLU A 132 61.26 -22.47 4.38
C GLU A 132 60.66 -21.61 5.52
N ALA A 133 59.51 -20.95 5.31
CA ALA A 133 58.60 -20.50 6.37
C ALA A 133 57.21 -20.05 5.86
N GLY A 134 56.17 -20.83 6.19
CA GLY A 134 54.77 -20.40 6.46
C GLY A 134 53.99 -19.60 5.40
N ASN A 135 53.20 -20.29 4.56
CA ASN A 135 52.21 -19.65 3.67
C ASN A 135 51.08 -18.96 4.47
N ILE A 136 51.03 -17.63 4.41
CA ILE A 136 49.81 -16.84 4.62
C ILE A 136 49.33 -16.39 3.24
N THR A 137 48.25 -16.99 2.75
CA THR A 137 47.58 -16.54 1.51
C THR A 137 46.74 -15.31 1.82
N THR A 138 47.14 -14.15 1.29
CA THR A 138 46.34 -12.92 1.35
C THR A 138 45.69 -12.72 -0.01
N GLN A 139 44.38 -12.93 -0.13
CA GLN A 139 43.62 -12.56 -1.32
C GLN A 139 43.16 -11.11 -1.17
N THR A 140 43.68 -10.22 -2.01
CA THR A 140 43.17 -8.85 -2.17
C THR A 140 42.22 -8.81 -3.36
N LYS A 141 40.91 -8.71 -3.09
CA LYS A 141 39.92 -8.38 -4.13
C LYS A 141 39.82 -6.86 -4.24
N THR A 142 40.32 -6.29 -5.32
CA THR A 142 40.15 -4.86 -5.64
C THR A 142 38.92 -4.72 -6.52
N THR A 143 37.91 -3.97 -6.06
CA THR A 143 36.72 -3.67 -6.85
C THR A 143 36.74 -2.17 -7.19
N THR A 144 36.90 -1.86 -8.47
CA THR A 144 36.86 -0.49 -8.97
C THR A 144 35.44 -0.16 -9.42
N ILE A 145 34.74 0.68 -8.66
CA ILE A 145 33.40 1.15 -9.03
C ILE A 145 33.58 2.42 -9.86
N THR A 146 33.25 2.36 -11.15
CA THR A 146 33.25 3.54 -12.03
C THR A 146 31.83 4.06 -12.17
N THR A 147 31.49 5.13 -11.45
CA THR A 147 30.23 5.85 -11.63
C THR A 147 30.44 7.05 -12.54
N THR A 148 29.75 7.09 -13.68
CA THR A 148 29.66 8.26 -14.56
C THR A 148 28.89 9.39 -13.87
N THR A 149 29.55 10.10 -12.94
CA THR A 149 29.48 11.57 -12.72
C THR A 149 30.25 12.09 -11.50
N THR A 150 30.86 11.28 -10.63
CA THR A 150 31.84 11.79 -9.64
C THR A 150 32.77 10.67 -9.20
N THR A 151 34.06 10.78 -9.51
CA THR A 151 35.08 9.79 -9.10
C THR A 151 35.34 9.91 -7.60
N THR A 152 34.88 8.93 -6.81
CA THR A 152 35.34 8.74 -5.43
C THR A 152 35.81 7.30 -5.28
N ALA A 153 37.12 7.09 -5.18
CA ALA A 153 37.69 5.78 -4.89
C ALA A 153 37.54 5.48 -3.39
N THR A 154 36.89 4.38 -3.03
CA THR A 154 36.82 3.89 -1.65
C THR A 154 37.40 2.48 -1.60
N THR A 155 38.50 2.31 -0.87
CA THR A 155 39.11 0.99 -0.63
C THR A 155 38.53 0.38 0.64
N ALA A 156 37.86 -0.76 0.55
CA ALA A 156 37.39 -1.52 1.71
C ALA A 156 38.19 -2.82 1.85
N THR A 157 38.84 -3.01 2.99
CA THR A 157 39.58 -4.25 3.33
C THR A 157 38.76 -5.06 4.33
N THR A 158 38.38 -6.29 3.98
CA THR A 158 37.71 -7.22 4.91
C THR A 158 38.67 -8.32 5.32
N THR A 159 38.91 -8.47 6.62
CA THR A 159 39.70 -9.57 7.21
C THR A 159 38.79 -10.49 7.99
N THR A 160 38.80 -11.79 7.68
CA THR A 160 37.95 -12.79 8.35
C THR A 160 38.81 -13.72 9.21
N THR A 161 38.54 -13.77 10.53
CA THR A 161 39.20 -14.70 11.46
C THR A 161 38.15 -15.63 12.07
N THR A 162 38.29 -16.95 11.89
CA THR A 162 37.34 -17.94 12.42
C THR A 162 37.68 -18.34 13.86
N GLY A 163 36.79 -18.02 14.82
CA GLY A 163 36.86 -18.47 16.22
C GLY A 163 35.54 -19.09 16.71
N ARG A 164 35.62 -20.27 17.33
CA ARG A 164 34.48 -21.11 17.75
C ARG A 164 34.00 -20.72 19.16
N GLY A 165 32.78 -20.18 19.29
CA GLY A 165 32.18 -19.76 20.57
C GLY A 165 30.65 -19.89 20.64
N LYS A 166 30.14 -20.27 21.81
CA LYS A 166 28.79 -20.79 22.12
C LYS A 166 27.59 -19.90 21.73
N LYS A 167 26.56 -20.53 21.16
CA LYS A 167 25.26 -19.95 20.76
C LYS A 167 24.45 -19.41 21.96
N ARG A 168 24.15 -18.11 21.97
CA ARG A 168 23.01 -17.52 22.68
C ARG A 168 22.04 -16.99 21.62
N ARG A 169 20.79 -17.48 21.61
CA ARG A 169 19.74 -17.03 20.70
C ARG A 169 19.27 -15.64 21.11
N ALA A 170 19.70 -14.61 20.38
CA ALA A 170 18.99 -13.35 20.26
C ALA A 170 18.14 -13.45 18.99
N LEU A 171 16.81 -13.29 19.13
CA LEU A 171 15.90 -13.21 18.01
C LEU A 171 15.98 -11.77 17.45
N CYS A 172 16.98 -11.49 16.63
CA CYS A 172 16.94 -10.36 15.71
C CYS A 172 16.21 -10.83 14.44
N HIS A 173 15.19 -10.08 14.00
CA HIS A 173 14.70 -10.21 12.63
C HIS A 173 15.83 -9.74 11.71
N ARG A 174 16.64 -10.69 11.26
CA ARG A 174 17.65 -10.49 10.24
C ARG A 174 16.92 -10.36 8.90
N GLN A 175 16.46 -9.16 8.57
CA GLN A 175 16.31 -8.82 7.16
C GLN A 175 17.73 -8.77 6.59
N SER A 176 18.01 -9.62 5.59
CA SER A 176 19.22 -9.52 4.77
C SER A 176 19.29 -8.12 4.15
N PRO A 177 20.48 -7.55 3.92
CA PRO A 177 20.58 -6.31 3.15
C PRO A 177 20.18 -6.66 1.72
N THR A 178 18.93 -6.41 1.36
CA THR A 178 18.55 -6.23 -0.03
C THR A 178 19.40 -5.08 -0.54
N SER A 179 20.12 -5.30 -1.65
CA SER A 179 20.83 -4.23 -2.37
C SER A 179 19.87 -3.05 -2.51
N MET A 180 20.10 -1.99 -1.74
CA MET A 180 19.21 -0.83 -1.71
C MET A 180 19.31 -0.20 -3.09
N LYS A 181 18.25 -0.34 -3.89
CA LYS A 181 18.14 0.42 -5.14
C LYS A 181 18.12 1.88 -4.74
N GLY A 182 19.16 2.62 -5.11
CA GLY A 182 19.20 4.05 -4.88
C GLY A 182 18.09 4.76 -5.68
N GLY A 183 17.84 6.01 -5.35
CA GLY A 183 16.78 6.79 -5.99
C GLY A 183 16.18 7.84 -5.07
N THR A 184 15.40 8.75 -5.66
CA THR A 184 14.79 9.87 -4.94
C THR A 184 13.37 10.13 -5.40
N VAL A 185 12.51 10.54 -4.46
CA VAL A 185 11.20 11.11 -4.74
C VAL A 185 11.25 12.59 -4.37
N THR A 186 11.03 13.47 -5.36
CA THR A 186 10.93 14.91 -5.15
C THR A 186 9.47 15.34 -5.24
N ILE A 187 9.00 16.12 -4.26
CA ILE A 187 7.63 16.64 -4.21
C ILE A 187 7.69 18.16 -4.14
N ILE A 188 6.96 18.83 -5.05
CA ILE A 188 6.82 20.29 -5.12
C ILE A 188 5.34 20.64 -4.90
N CYS A 189 5.06 21.52 -3.93
CA CYS A 189 3.70 21.96 -3.60
C CYS A 189 3.33 23.28 -4.30
N GLU A 190 2.04 23.64 -4.34
CA GLU A 190 1.54 24.89 -4.94
C GLU A 190 2.17 26.16 -4.30
N ASP A 191 2.58 26.10 -3.03
CA ASP A 191 3.24 27.19 -2.31
C ASP A 191 4.77 27.29 -2.57
N GLY A 192 5.30 26.44 -3.46
CA GLY A 192 6.73 26.36 -3.77
C GLY A 192 7.57 25.57 -2.76
N SER A 193 6.97 25.03 -1.69
CA SER A 193 7.69 24.15 -0.76
C SER A 193 8.13 22.86 -1.45
N ARG A 194 9.31 22.37 -1.07
CA ARG A 194 9.97 21.21 -1.69
C ARG A 194 10.36 20.19 -0.65
N PHE A 195 10.02 18.93 -0.90
CA PHE A 195 10.45 17.76 -0.13
C PHE A 195 11.23 16.81 -1.03
N VAL A 196 12.26 16.17 -0.47
CA VAL A 196 13.06 15.15 -1.17
C VAL A 196 13.27 14.00 -0.21
N PHE A 197 12.86 12.81 -0.62
CA PHE A 197 12.96 11.59 0.18
C PHE A 197 13.72 10.51 -0.59
N PRO A 198 14.45 9.61 0.09
CA PRO A 198 14.95 8.39 -0.53
C PRO A 198 13.79 7.57 -1.11
N ARG A 199 13.95 7.03 -2.32
CA ARG A 199 12.90 6.26 -3.00
C ARG A 199 12.37 5.09 -2.18
N GLN A 200 13.26 4.41 -1.46
CA GLN A 200 12.95 3.25 -0.62
C GLN A 200 12.07 3.60 0.59
N ASP A 201 12.05 4.87 1.03
CA ASP A 201 11.24 5.32 2.17
C ASP A 201 9.84 5.74 1.73
N CYS A 202 9.55 5.73 0.42
CA CYS A 202 8.30 6.22 -0.16
C CYS A 202 7.40 5.08 -0.65
N LEU A 203 6.16 5.09 -0.18
CA LEU A 203 5.09 4.23 -0.70
C LEU A 203 4.26 5.01 -1.71
N LEU A 204 4.47 4.70 -2.99
CA LEU A 204 3.78 5.35 -4.11
C LEU A 204 2.38 4.73 -4.28
N LEU A 205 1.34 5.48 -3.94
CA LEU A 205 -0.05 4.99 -3.96
C LEU A 205 -0.87 5.64 -5.08
N PRO A 206 -1.75 4.88 -5.75
CA PRO A 206 -2.63 5.38 -6.80
C PRO A 206 -3.85 6.11 -6.20
N ILE A 207 -3.59 7.13 -5.38
CA ILE A 207 -4.58 7.94 -4.67
C ILE A 207 -4.34 9.42 -4.97
N MET A 208 -5.39 10.23 -4.88
CA MET A 208 -5.36 11.68 -5.08
C MET A 208 -4.85 12.40 -3.83
N HIS A 209 -5.29 11.93 -2.66
CA HIS A 209 -4.97 12.52 -1.36
C HIS A 209 -4.61 11.42 -0.36
N SER A 210 -3.64 11.66 0.51
CA SER A 210 -3.27 10.76 1.60
C SER A 210 -4.20 10.89 2.83
N THR A 211 -5.52 10.91 2.62
CA THR A 211 -6.51 10.99 3.71
C THR A 211 -6.98 9.60 4.15
N ALA A 212 -7.50 9.49 5.37
CA ALA A 212 -8.11 8.26 5.88
C ALA A 212 -9.14 7.62 4.92
N GLU A 213 -9.95 8.44 4.22
CA GLU A 213 -10.97 7.98 3.28
C GLU A 213 -10.37 7.27 2.06
N GLU A 214 -9.37 7.87 1.41
CA GLU A 214 -8.74 7.27 0.24
C GLU A 214 -7.86 6.08 0.62
N LEU A 215 -7.22 6.12 1.80
CA LEU A 215 -6.55 4.95 2.36
C LEU A 215 -7.53 3.79 2.60
N ALA A 216 -8.75 4.06 3.09
CA ALA A 216 -9.76 3.01 3.26
C ALA A 216 -10.17 2.37 1.92
N ILE A 217 -10.25 3.16 0.85
CA ILE A 217 -10.49 2.67 -0.52
C ILE A 217 -9.31 1.81 -1.00
N TYR A 218 -8.08 2.29 -0.82
CA TYR A 218 -6.88 1.56 -1.21
C TYR A 218 -6.76 0.21 -0.48
N LEU A 219 -6.91 0.22 0.85
CA LEU A 219 -6.88 -1.02 1.64
C LEU A 219 -8.02 -1.97 1.24
N TYR A 220 -9.22 -1.47 0.93
CA TYR A 220 -10.30 -2.31 0.41
C TYR A 220 -9.86 -3.09 -0.83
N GLY A 221 -9.22 -2.43 -1.82
CA GLY A 221 -8.73 -3.09 -3.03
C GLY A 221 -7.67 -4.15 -2.72
N LYS A 222 -6.69 -3.80 -1.89
CA LYS A 222 -5.62 -4.74 -1.52
C LYS A 222 -6.12 -5.93 -0.70
N ILE A 223 -7.00 -5.70 0.28
CA ILE A 223 -7.60 -6.77 1.08
C ILE A 223 -8.49 -7.66 0.21
N LEU A 224 -9.28 -7.08 -0.70
CA LEU A 224 -10.14 -7.82 -1.62
C LEU A 224 -9.32 -8.74 -2.53
N SER A 225 -8.20 -8.23 -3.06
CA SER A 225 -7.28 -9.01 -3.89
C SER A 225 -6.70 -10.19 -3.10
N ARG A 226 -6.19 -9.94 -1.89
CA ARG A 226 -5.61 -10.99 -1.01
C ARG A 226 -6.63 -12.03 -0.56
N LEU A 227 -7.90 -11.65 -0.37
CA LEU A 227 -8.98 -12.57 0.01
C LEU A 227 -9.62 -13.30 -1.18
N ASN A 228 -9.33 -12.87 -2.41
CA ASN A 228 -9.96 -13.32 -3.65
C ASN A 228 -11.48 -13.04 -3.70
N ALA A 229 -11.91 -12.15 -4.59
CA ALA A 229 -13.31 -11.76 -4.74
C ALA A 229 -14.25 -12.92 -5.07
N ASN A 230 -13.82 -13.86 -5.93
CA ASN A 230 -14.62 -15.02 -6.30
C ASN A 230 -14.83 -15.96 -5.12
N TYR A 231 -13.79 -16.21 -4.33
CA TYR A 231 -13.89 -16.99 -3.10
C TYR A 231 -14.88 -16.37 -2.11
N LEU A 232 -14.85 -15.04 -1.94
CA LEU A 232 -15.83 -14.34 -1.09
C LEU A 232 -17.26 -14.55 -1.58
N ILE A 233 -17.50 -14.45 -2.89
CA ILE A 233 -18.83 -14.66 -3.49
C ILE A 233 -19.30 -16.11 -3.30
N GLU A 234 -18.43 -17.10 -3.50
CA GLU A 234 -18.73 -18.52 -3.28
C GLU A 234 -19.10 -18.81 -1.82
N ARG A 235 -18.47 -18.10 -0.88
CA ARG A 235 -18.83 -18.13 0.55
C ARG A 235 -20.11 -17.35 0.89
N GLY A 236 -20.75 -16.74 -0.10
CA GLY A 236 -21.96 -15.95 0.08
C GLY A 236 -21.72 -14.58 0.71
N VAL A 237 -20.49 -14.06 0.68
CA VAL A 237 -20.17 -12.69 1.12
C VAL A 237 -20.66 -11.70 0.08
N THR A 238 -21.44 -10.72 0.53
CA THR A 238 -22.12 -9.75 -0.33
C THR A 238 -21.44 -8.39 -0.33
N SER A 239 -20.84 -7.99 0.79
CA SER A 239 -20.12 -6.72 0.90
C SER A 239 -18.97 -6.79 1.90
N MET A 240 -17.96 -5.97 1.66
CA MET A 240 -16.86 -5.71 2.59
C MET A 240 -16.85 -4.23 2.97
N GLU A 241 -16.49 -3.97 4.21
CA GLU A 241 -16.22 -2.66 4.78
C GLU A 241 -14.83 -2.66 5.38
N VAL A 242 -14.08 -1.60 5.09
CA VAL A 242 -12.77 -1.32 5.66
C VAL A 242 -12.85 0.00 6.39
N THR A 243 -12.41 0.00 7.65
CA THR A 243 -12.29 1.20 8.47
C THR A 243 -10.82 1.54 8.66
N ILE A 244 -10.46 2.81 8.47
CA ILE A 244 -9.14 3.37 8.80
C ILE A 244 -9.29 4.43 9.88
N SER A 245 -8.46 4.35 10.92
CA SER A 245 -8.39 5.35 11.99
C SER A 245 -6.99 5.96 12.06
N GLU A 246 -6.89 7.29 11.97
CA GLU A 246 -5.62 8.04 12.11
C GLU A 246 -5.35 8.46 13.57
N ALA A 247 -6.43 8.64 14.34
CA ALA A 247 -6.40 9.02 15.74
C ALA A 247 -7.65 8.49 16.47
N VAL A 248 -7.57 8.38 17.79
CA VAL A 248 -8.69 7.91 18.62
C VAL A 248 -9.92 8.80 18.39
N GLY A 249 -11.02 8.18 17.95
CA GLY A 249 -12.28 8.87 17.66
C GLY A 249 -12.37 9.53 16.28
N GLN A 250 -11.37 9.35 15.41
CA GLN A 250 -11.36 9.84 14.03
C GLN A 250 -11.18 8.63 13.09
N GLU A 251 -12.23 8.31 12.34
CA GLU A 251 -12.28 7.12 11.50
C GLU A 251 -12.95 7.42 10.16
N ALA A 252 -12.40 6.86 9.09
CA ALA A 252 -13.03 6.79 7.79
C ALA A 252 -13.46 5.35 7.50
N VAL A 253 -14.64 5.19 6.90
CA VAL A 253 -15.23 3.89 6.60
C VAL A 253 -15.57 3.83 5.12
N PHE A 254 -15.00 2.85 4.43
CA PHE A 254 -15.34 2.54 3.05
C PHE A 254 -16.05 1.19 2.97
N ARG A 255 -17.27 1.18 2.44
CA ARG A 255 -18.10 -0.02 2.28
C ARG A 255 -18.54 -0.19 0.83
N ARG A 256 -18.36 -1.39 0.29
CA ARG A 256 -18.80 -1.71 -1.08
C ARG A 256 -19.18 -3.19 -1.21
N ALA A 257 -20.17 -3.45 -2.08
CA ALA A 257 -20.50 -4.80 -2.52
C ALA A 257 -19.29 -5.48 -3.19
N ILE A 258 -19.11 -6.78 -2.98
CA ILE A 258 -18.04 -7.54 -3.62
C ILE A 258 -18.27 -7.53 -5.14
N PRO A 259 -17.31 -7.09 -5.96
CA PRO A 259 -17.47 -7.06 -7.40
C PRO A 259 -17.53 -8.48 -7.97
N ASN A 260 -18.58 -8.81 -8.71
CA ASN A 260 -18.66 -10.06 -9.45
C ASN A 260 -17.84 -9.92 -10.74
N ALA A 261 -16.87 -10.82 -10.97
CA ALA A 261 -16.10 -10.86 -12.22
C ALA A 261 -16.99 -10.92 -13.49
N ARG A 262 -18.20 -11.47 -13.38
CA ARG A 262 -19.19 -11.53 -14.48
C ARG A 262 -19.81 -10.19 -14.87
N ASN A 263 -19.81 -9.17 -14.00
CA ASN A 263 -20.46 -7.88 -14.26
C ASN A 263 -19.51 -6.81 -14.80
N SER A 264 -18.21 -7.12 -14.95
CA SER A 264 -17.19 -6.18 -15.46
C SER A 264 -17.03 -6.20 -16.98
N VAL A 265 -17.69 -7.13 -17.70
CA VAL A 265 -17.57 -7.23 -19.16
C VAL A 265 -18.59 -6.30 -19.84
N GLY A 266 -18.15 -5.08 -20.07
CA GLY A 266 -18.77 -4.11 -20.97
C GLY A 266 -17.74 -3.57 -21.96
N GLY A 267 -17.22 -4.41 -22.86
CA GLY A 267 -16.55 -4.00 -24.10
C GLY A 267 -15.17 -4.61 -24.37
N GLY A 268 -15.11 -5.53 -25.34
CA GLY A 268 -13.90 -5.84 -26.13
C GLY A 268 -13.24 -7.20 -25.87
N ASN A 269 -13.29 -8.10 -26.88
CA ASN A 269 -12.45 -9.29 -26.99
C ASN A 269 -10.96 -8.89 -27.03
N GLU A 270 -10.09 -9.63 -26.34
CA GLU A 270 -8.96 -10.37 -26.92
C GLU A 270 -8.18 -11.15 -25.83
N ALA A 271 -7.33 -12.05 -26.29
CA ALA A 271 -6.95 -13.31 -25.67
C ALA A 271 -6.01 -13.24 -24.45
N GLY A 272 -6.20 -14.22 -23.54
CA GLY A 272 -5.18 -14.97 -22.80
C GLY A 272 -3.93 -14.22 -22.34
N GLY A 273 -3.97 -13.72 -21.11
CA GLY A 273 -2.79 -13.46 -20.30
C GLY A 273 -3.06 -13.96 -18.88
N GLU A 274 -2.13 -14.76 -18.32
CA GLU A 274 -2.08 -15.06 -16.89
C GLU A 274 -1.63 -13.79 -16.14
N GLY A 275 -2.51 -12.80 -16.11
CA GLY A 275 -2.43 -11.65 -15.23
C GLY A 275 -3.57 -11.76 -14.24
N GLU A 276 -3.28 -11.80 -12.95
CA GLU A 276 -4.27 -11.67 -11.90
C GLU A 276 -4.85 -10.25 -12.00
N GLU A 277 -5.93 -10.08 -12.79
CA GLU A 277 -6.61 -8.80 -12.95
C GLU A 277 -7.07 -8.31 -11.57
N ASP A 278 -6.59 -7.13 -11.13
CA ASP A 278 -6.97 -6.53 -9.87
C ASP A 278 -8.51 -6.38 -9.84
N PRO A 279 -9.23 -7.08 -8.94
CA PRO A 279 -10.69 -7.08 -8.93
C PRO A 279 -11.28 -5.69 -8.64
N PHE A 280 -10.46 -4.73 -8.23
CA PHE A 280 -10.87 -3.36 -7.95
C PHE A 280 -9.79 -2.32 -8.29
N ASP A 281 -9.95 -1.64 -9.43
CA ASP A 281 -9.12 -0.51 -9.81
C ASP A 281 -9.33 0.70 -8.87
N VAL A 282 -8.39 0.87 -7.94
CA VAL A 282 -8.36 1.98 -6.98
C VAL A 282 -8.24 3.32 -7.71
N ALA A 283 -7.36 3.43 -8.71
CA ALA A 283 -7.09 4.68 -9.42
C ALA A 283 -8.34 5.20 -10.12
N SER A 284 -9.03 4.33 -10.87
CA SER A 284 -10.28 4.71 -11.51
C SER A 284 -11.35 5.06 -10.47
N TYR A 285 -11.41 4.41 -9.32
CA TYR A 285 -12.42 4.70 -8.31
C TYR A 285 -12.21 6.08 -7.66
N VAL A 286 -11.00 6.39 -7.23
CA VAL A 286 -10.70 7.66 -6.54
C VAL A 286 -10.84 8.86 -7.46
N SER A 287 -10.53 8.72 -8.76
CA SER A 287 -10.61 9.81 -9.73
C SER A 287 -12.02 10.09 -10.30
N ARG A 288 -13.04 9.27 -9.98
CA ARG A 288 -14.40 9.37 -10.56
C ARG A 288 -15.24 10.54 -10.05
N GLY A 289 -14.81 11.27 -9.01
CA GLY A 289 -15.63 12.28 -8.34
C GLY A 289 -15.08 13.69 -8.43
N ARG A 290 -15.88 14.64 -8.95
CA ARG A 290 -15.66 16.07 -8.71
C ARG A 290 -16.28 16.42 -7.35
N ILE A 291 -15.59 16.06 -6.26
CA ILE A 291 -16.03 16.42 -4.91
C ILE A 291 -15.91 17.95 -4.77
N PRO A 292 -16.98 18.67 -4.40
CA PRO A 292 -16.89 20.11 -4.15
C PRO A 292 -15.83 20.39 -3.09
N VAL A 293 -14.96 21.38 -3.35
CA VAL A 293 -13.90 21.76 -2.42
C VAL A 293 -14.51 22.08 -1.06
N MET A 294 -13.97 21.47 0.00
CA MET A 294 -14.43 21.67 1.36
C MET A 294 -14.34 23.17 1.71
N PRO A 295 -15.45 23.86 2.05
CA PRO A 295 -15.40 25.27 2.44
C PRO A 295 -14.86 25.48 3.86
N CYS A 296 -14.48 24.39 4.56
CA CYS A 296 -14.07 24.41 5.94
C CYS A 296 -12.72 25.11 6.06
N LYS A 297 -12.79 26.41 6.40
CA LYS A 297 -11.67 27.18 6.91
C LYS A 297 -11.32 26.60 8.29
N THR A 298 -10.62 25.48 8.34
CA THR A 298 -9.83 25.18 9.52
C THR A 298 -8.78 26.27 9.59
N ASP A 299 -9.00 27.19 10.53
CA ASP A 299 -8.17 28.35 10.78
C ASP A 299 -6.88 27.90 11.48
N THR A 300 -6.19 26.93 10.86
CA THR A 300 -4.92 26.42 11.32
C THR A 300 -3.85 27.47 11.06
N GLU A 301 -2.89 27.57 11.97
CA GLU A 301 -1.81 28.55 11.91
C GLU A 301 -1.03 28.49 10.57
N GLY A 302 -1.00 27.30 9.93
CA GLY A 302 -0.42 27.09 8.60
C GLY A 302 -1.22 27.75 7.46
N ALA A 303 -2.56 27.66 7.48
CA ALA A 303 -3.43 28.31 6.49
C ALA A 303 -3.41 29.85 6.63
N ARG A 304 -3.08 30.37 7.82
CA ARG A 304 -3.03 31.81 8.11
C ARG A 304 -1.81 32.50 7.49
N ARG A 305 -0.65 31.83 7.43
CA ARG A 305 0.59 32.40 6.85
C ARG A 305 0.53 32.54 5.33
N LEU A 306 -0.21 31.69 4.63
CA LEU A 306 -0.38 31.77 3.17
C LEU A 306 -1.30 32.91 2.71
N ARG A 307 -2.06 33.54 3.63
CA ARG A 307 -2.96 34.65 3.30
C ARG A 307 -2.36 36.03 3.52
N THR A 308 -1.15 36.13 4.07
CA THR A 308 -0.60 37.41 4.55
C THR A 308 0.52 38.02 3.72
N ASP A 309 0.92 37.44 2.58
CA ASP A 309 1.89 38.09 1.68
C ASP A 309 1.28 38.44 0.32
N PRO A 310 0.77 39.66 0.14
CA PRO A 310 0.84 40.36 -1.13
C PRO A 310 2.17 41.13 -1.20
N SER A 311 3.08 40.70 -2.06
CA SER A 311 4.16 41.56 -2.59
C SER A 311 3.58 42.59 -3.55
#